data_AF-A0A2N2LIA5-F1
#
_entry.id   AF-A0A2N2LIA5-F1
#
_cell.length_a   1.000
_cell.length_b   1.000
_cell.length_c   1.000
_cell.angle_alpha   90.00
_cell.angle_beta   90.00
_cell.angle_gamma   90.00
#
_symmetry.space_group_name_H-M   'P 1'
#
loop_
_entity.id
_entity.type
_entity.pdbx_description
1 polymer ?
#
loop_
_entity_poly.entity_id
_entity_poly.type
_entity_poly.pdbx_seq_one_letter_code
_entity_poly.pdbx_strand_id
1 'polypeptide(L)'
;MRWRAAPPRWWTSAWAAPCSSSWVWTVLSVCDRTLRGGWRRLRLAAVVLGTLTLLSVSATAVAATPPALAAFVETTGNPPQATYARLRIPAIGVDAAVASHLVPGGGGALPDPYGPADVAWYDLREYLGLGGTPGGGGNAVFSGHINYSANVPYAGVRYRGPGVFEGLDRIKQGDLVEVVRGGQTYTYAVSWIQVLSEESSRWGDMLTGSVPVDSVTLFTCTGDFNPLTAGYSHRTVVRAERAEGTAQVARLTADGRFGVGISGVTHPALVAQAQPYEVSTVYAQDPVTGKWLSYQPGAPAFANTLLGHLRVDSVVILRKR
;
A
#
# COMPACT_ATOMS: atom_id res chain seq x y z
N MET A 1 -21.53 27.55 -3.71
CA MET A 1 -20.27 28.24 -4.07
C MET A 1 -19.35 27.22 -4.73
N ARG A 2 -19.01 27.43 -6.01
CA ARG A 2 -18.13 26.54 -6.79
C ARG A 2 -16.67 26.88 -6.46
N TRP A 3 -15.97 25.98 -5.79
CA TRP A 3 -14.52 26.06 -5.62
C TRP A 3 -13.84 25.51 -6.87
N ARG A 4 -13.34 26.40 -7.74
CA ARG A 4 -12.26 26.11 -8.68
C ARG A 4 -10.98 26.66 -8.07
N ALA A 5 -10.34 25.88 -7.20
CA ALA A 5 -8.95 26.10 -6.86
C ALA A 5 -8.19 24.92 -7.45
N ALA A 6 -7.55 25.11 -8.59
CA ALA A 6 -6.51 24.19 -9.03
C ALA A 6 -5.41 24.19 -7.94
N PRO A 7 -4.79 23.04 -7.62
CA PRO A 7 -3.64 23.02 -6.73
C PRO A 7 -2.55 23.93 -7.33
N PRO A 8 -1.78 24.63 -6.47
CA PRO A 8 -0.85 25.64 -6.94
C PRO A 8 0.27 25.04 -7.79
N ARG A 9 0.67 25.77 -8.84
CA ARG A 9 1.59 25.36 -9.93
C ARG A 9 2.98 24.84 -9.51
N TRP A 10 3.39 24.94 -8.25
CA TRP A 10 4.72 24.53 -7.77
C TRP A 10 4.77 23.09 -7.25
N TRP A 11 3.64 22.38 -7.25
CA TRP A 11 3.59 20.93 -7.00
C TRP A 11 4.30 20.11 -8.10
N THR A 12 4.55 20.71 -9.26
CA THR A 12 5.06 20.04 -10.46
C THR A 12 6.58 20.13 -10.65
N SER A 13 7.29 20.82 -9.75
CA SER A 13 8.74 21.09 -9.87
C SER A 13 9.59 20.44 -8.77
N ALA A 14 9.00 19.56 -7.96
CA ALA A 14 9.55 19.19 -6.66
C ALA A 14 10.60 18.05 -6.68
N TRP A 15 10.95 17.45 -7.82
CA TRP A 15 11.72 16.20 -7.79
C TRP A 15 12.91 16.15 -8.77
N ALA A 16 13.61 17.28 -8.91
CA ALA A 16 14.80 17.37 -9.75
C ALA A 16 16.10 17.46 -8.96
N ALA A 17 16.66 16.31 -8.57
CA ALA A 17 18.05 16.19 -8.13
C ALA A 17 18.86 15.29 -9.09
N PRO A 18 19.94 15.77 -9.73
CA PRO A 18 20.56 15.16 -10.89
C PRO A 18 21.27 13.83 -10.59
N CYS A 19 20.89 12.75 -11.29
CA CYS A 19 21.65 11.50 -11.34
C CYS A 19 22.41 11.41 -12.68
N SER A 20 23.71 11.69 -12.67
CA SER A 20 24.58 11.53 -13.83
C SER A 20 24.78 10.05 -14.18
N SER A 21 24.59 9.71 -15.47
CA SER A 21 24.64 8.34 -15.97
C SER A 21 25.85 8.12 -16.87
N SER A 22 26.48 6.95 -16.73
CA SER A 22 27.26 6.31 -17.79
C SER A 22 27.02 4.80 -17.69
N TRP A 23 26.66 4.23 -18.84
CA TRP A 23 26.17 2.86 -19.04
C TRP A 23 27.22 1.99 -19.71
N VAL A 24 27.22 0.68 -19.44
CA VAL A 24 27.13 -0.46 -20.40
C VAL A 24 27.05 -1.76 -19.57
N TRP A 25 26.03 -2.61 -19.79
CA TRP A 25 26.00 -4.00 -19.30
C TRP A 25 25.92 -4.96 -20.48
N THR A 26 26.78 -5.98 -20.48
CA THR A 26 26.75 -7.13 -21.41
C THR A 26 26.11 -8.31 -20.66
N VAL A 27 25.10 -8.96 -21.26
CA VAL A 27 24.46 -10.17 -20.73
C VAL A 27 25.07 -11.39 -21.40
N LEU A 28 25.54 -12.36 -20.60
CA LEU A 28 25.91 -13.71 -21.04
C LEU A 28 24.91 -14.71 -20.44
N SER A 29 24.14 -15.37 -21.31
CA SER A 29 23.33 -16.55 -20.97
C SER A 29 24.19 -17.81 -20.96
N VAL A 30 23.99 -18.68 -19.97
CA VAL A 30 24.56 -20.04 -19.97
C VAL A 30 23.45 -21.10 -19.93
N CYS A 31 23.69 -22.13 -20.72
CA CYS A 31 22.85 -23.26 -21.11
C CYS A 31 22.40 -24.18 -19.97
N ASP A 32 21.17 -24.68 -20.09
CA ASP A 32 20.57 -25.80 -19.37
C ASP A 32 21.11 -27.15 -19.91
N ARG A 33 21.36 -28.11 -19.01
CA ARG A 33 21.78 -29.48 -19.36
C ARG A 33 20.85 -30.47 -18.68
N THR A 34 19.99 -31.06 -19.51
CA THR A 34 19.11 -32.17 -19.18
C THR A 34 19.90 -33.47 -18.96
N LEU A 35 19.50 -34.25 -17.95
CA LEU A 35 19.88 -35.66 -17.85
C LEU A 35 18.64 -36.54 -17.62
N ARG A 36 18.48 -37.49 -18.55
CA ARG A 36 17.49 -38.56 -18.53
C ARG A 36 18.01 -39.73 -17.68
N GLY A 37 17.13 -40.36 -16.93
CA GLY A 37 17.40 -41.64 -16.29
C GLY A 37 16.14 -42.17 -15.62
N GLY A 38 15.36 -42.97 -16.34
CA GLY A 38 14.19 -43.64 -15.78
C GLY A 38 14.58 -44.98 -15.15
N TRP A 39 13.88 -45.41 -14.10
CA TRP A 39 13.74 -46.82 -13.69
C TRP A 39 12.29 -47.07 -13.26
N ARG A 40 11.71 -48.15 -13.81
CA ARG A 40 10.45 -48.75 -13.36
C ARG A 40 10.71 -49.53 -12.08
N ARG A 41 9.76 -49.55 -11.13
CA ARG A 41 9.23 -50.77 -10.48
C ARG A 41 8.08 -50.48 -9.50
N LEU A 42 7.06 -51.32 -9.67
CA LEU A 42 6.03 -51.86 -8.78
C LEU A 42 5.05 -50.97 -8.00
N ARG A 43 3.78 -51.39 -8.16
CA ARG A 43 2.56 -50.98 -7.45
C ARG A 43 2.50 -51.65 -6.08
N LEU A 44 2.10 -50.89 -5.06
CA LEU A 44 1.40 -51.38 -3.89
C LEU A 44 0.33 -50.34 -3.55
N ALA A 45 -0.94 -50.76 -3.69
CA ALA A 45 -2.09 -49.95 -3.36
C ALA A 45 -2.37 -50.10 -1.86
N ALA A 46 -2.33 -48.99 -1.13
CA ALA A 46 -2.94 -48.87 0.18
C ALA A 46 -3.94 -47.71 0.10
N VAL A 47 -5.21 -48.06 -0.08
CA VAL A 47 -6.33 -47.11 0.00
C VAL A 47 -6.64 -46.91 1.47
N VAL A 48 -6.08 -45.86 2.06
CA VAL A 48 -6.52 -45.32 3.35
C VAL A 48 -7.47 -44.17 3.02
N LEU A 49 -8.78 -44.44 3.09
CA LEU A 49 -9.83 -43.42 3.02
C LEU A 49 -9.88 -42.66 4.35
N GLY A 50 -8.86 -41.84 4.60
CA GLY A 50 -8.91 -40.78 5.61
C GLY A 50 -9.33 -39.49 4.93
N THR A 51 -10.52 -38.98 5.22
CA THR A 51 -10.92 -37.62 4.82
C THR A 51 -10.09 -36.62 5.61
N LEU A 52 -8.87 -36.37 5.12
CA LEU A 52 -8.02 -35.29 5.59
C LEU A 52 -8.61 -34.00 5.03
N THR A 53 -9.49 -33.36 5.79
CA THR A 53 -9.85 -31.95 5.55
C THR A 53 -8.59 -31.14 5.79
N LEU A 54 -7.82 -30.93 4.71
CA LEU A 54 -6.76 -29.94 4.66
C LEU A 54 -7.45 -28.58 4.82
N LEU A 55 -7.51 -28.06 6.05
CA LEU A 55 -7.63 -26.62 6.26
C LEU A 55 -6.38 -26.01 5.64
N SER A 56 -6.45 -25.64 4.37
CA SER A 56 -5.46 -24.80 3.72
C SER A 56 -5.56 -23.42 4.37
N VAL A 57 -4.82 -23.22 5.46
CA VAL A 57 -4.49 -21.87 5.92
C VAL A 57 -3.62 -21.28 4.83
N SER A 58 -4.23 -20.48 3.95
CA SER A 58 -3.49 -19.67 2.99
C SER A 58 -2.68 -18.65 3.77
N ALA A 59 -1.45 -19.01 4.14
CA ALA A 59 -0.49 -18.07 4.66
C ALA A 59 -0.25 -17.03 3.56
N THR A 60 -0.65 -15.79 3.80
CA THR A 60 -0.28 -14.66 2.96
C THR A 60 1.25 -14.61 2.92
N ALA A 61 1.83 -14.90 1.76
CA ALA A 61 3.27 -14.84 1.59
C ALA A 61 3.72 -13.41 1.85
N VAL A 62 4.47 -13.20 2.94
CA VAL A 62 5.12 -11.92 3.22
C VAL A 62 6.21 -11.75 2.17
N ALA A 63 6.13 -10.66 1.40
CA ALA A 63 7.17 -10.35 0.44
C ALA A 63 8.45 -9.95 1.19
N ALA A 64 9.59 -10.34 0.66
CA ALA A 64 10.87 -9.94 1.22
C ALA A 64 11.26 -8.52 0.73
N THR A 65 11.91 -7.74 1.59
CA THR A 65 12.58 -6.49 1.20
C THR A 65 13.61 -6.79 0.10
N PRO A 66 13.79 -5.90 -0.90
CA PRO A 66 14.81 -6.09 -1.92
C PRO A 66 16.20 -6.35 -1.31
N PRO A 67 16.94 -7.40 -1.73
CA PRO A 67 18.19 -7.79 -1.07
C PRO A 67 19.23 -6.67 -0.96
N ALA A 68 19.37 -5.84 -2.00
CA ALA A 68 20.28 -4.71 -2.00
C ALA A 68 19.91 -3.64 -0.97
N LEU A 69 18.62 -3.39 -0.77
CA LEU A 69 18.14 -2.44 0.23
C LEU A 69 18.29 -3.01 1.64
N ALA A 70 17.99 -4.30 1.83
CA ALA A 70 18.19 -4.98 3.10
C ALA A 70 19.67 -4.96 3.54
N ALA A 71 20.59 -5.30 2.63
CA ALA A 71 22.04 -5.25 2.90
C ALA A 71 22.52 -3.82 3.20
N PHE A 72 21.95 -2.82 2.53
CA PHE A 72 22.23 -1.42 2.85
C PHE A 72 21.83 -1.08 4.29
N VAL A 73 20.60 -1.40 4.71
CA VAL A 73 20.13 -1.13 6.09
C VAL A 73 20.96 -1.89 7.13
N GLU A 74 21.34 -3.14 6.84
CA GLU A 74 22.20 -3.94 7.74
C GLU A 74 23.57 -3.29 7.96
N THR A 75 24.16 -2.70 6.91
CA THR A 75 25.50 -2.11 6.97
C THR A 75 25.52 -0.68 7.49
N THR A 76 24.51 0.13 7.17
CA THR A 76 24.49 1.56 7.50
C THR A 76 23.52 1.94 8.61
N GLY A 77 22.60 1.05 8.97
CA GLY A 77 21.46 1.37 9.81
C GLY A 77 20.41 2.25 9.11
N ASN A 78 19.37 2.60 9.87
CA ASN A 78 18.35 3.57 9.46
C ASN A 78 18.86 5.01 9.66
N PRO A 79 18.30 6.01 8.95
CA PRO A 79 18.61 7.40 9.25
C PRO A 79 18.31 7.74 10.72
N PRO A 80 19.26 8.34 11.47
CA PRO A 80 19.06 8.67 12.88
C PRO A 80 17.87 9.61 13.15
N GLN A 81 17.47 10.40 12.15
CA GLN A 81 16.36 11.36 12.22
C GLN A 81 14.99 10.71 11.95
N ALA A 82 14.95 9.47 11.42
CA ALA A 82 13.72 8.77 11.09
C ALA A 82 13.09 8.10 12.32
N THR A 83 12.73 8.90 13.32
CA THR A 83 12.28 8.43 14.65
C THR A 83 10.78 8.59 14.87
N TYR A 84 10.01 9.03 13.88
CA TYR A 84 8.61 9.38 14.05
C TYR A 84 7.71 8.15 14.21
N ALA A 85 7.91 7.15 13.35
CA ALA A 85 7.14 5.92 13.32
C ALA A 85 7.91 4.81 12.59
N ARG A 86 7.30 3.63 12.49
CA ARG A 86 7.72 2.57 11.57
C ARG A 86 6.57 2.21 10.65
N LEU A 87 6.82 2.15 9.34
CA LEU A 87 5.83 1.77 8.34
C LEU A 87 6.09 0.32 7.90
N ARG A 88 5.05 -0.51 7.89
CA ARG A 88 5.10 -1.89 7.41
C ARG A 88 4.05 -2.12 6.34
N ILE A 89 4.46 -2.78 5.26
CA ILE A 89 3.55 -3.22 4.20
C ILE A 89 3.98 -4.63 3.81
N PRO A 90 3.48 -5.66 4.51
CA PRO A 90 3.96 -7.04 4.35
C PRO A 90 3.85 -7.57 2.92
N ALA A 91 2.80 -7.17 2.19
CA ALA A 91 2.56 -7.60 0.81
C ALA A 91 3.68 -7.19 -0.18
N ILE A 92 4.48 -6.19 0.17
CA ILE A 92 5.57 -5.67 -0.67
C ILE A 92 6.91 -5.56 0.07
N GLY A 93 7.03 -6.17 1.26
CA GLY A 93 8.29 -6.27 2.00
C GLY A 93 8.82 -4.96 2.56
N VAL A 94 7.94 -3.97 2.77
CA VAL A 94 8.31 -2.71 3.42
C VAL A 94 8.31 -2.91 4.93
N ASP A 95 9.42 -2.56 5.58
CA ASP A 95 9.56 -2.47 7.03
C ASP A 95 10.56 -1.36 7.39
N ALA A 96 10.10 -0.11 7.29
CA ALA A 96 10.97 1.06 7.19
C ALA A 96 10.75 2.07 8.32
N ALA A 97 11.83 2.74 8.73
CA ALA A 97 11.77 3.88 9.62
C ALA A 97 11.08 5.07 8.93
N VAL A 98 10.31 5.84 9.71
CA VAL A 98 9.58 7.01 9.21
C VAL A 98 10.15 8.27 9.81
N ALA A 99 10.51 9.22 8.97
CA ALA A 99 10.86 10.58 9.34
C ALA A 99 9.66 11.52 9.30
N SER A 100 9.66 12.52 10.17
CA SER A 100 8.65 13.60 10.16
C SER A 100 9.22 14.81 9.45
N HIS A 101 8.55 15.26 8.39
CA HIS A 101 8.93 16.46 7.64
C HIS A 101 7.81 17.48 7.71
N LEU A 102 8.08 18.63 8.35
CA LEU A 102 7.22 19.80 8.22
C LEU A 102 7.28 20.29 6.78
N VAL A 103 6.12 20.46 6.16
CA VAL A 103 6.02 21.12 4.86
C VAL A 103 5.77 22.60 5.11
N PRO A 104 6.74 23.49 4.81
CA PRO A 104 6.56 24.91 5.03
C PRO A 104 5.41 25.44 4.16
N GLY A 105 4.62 26.34 4.72
CA GLY A 105 3.62 27.13 4.02
C GLY A 105 4.25 28.07 3.00
N GLY A 106 3.43 28.58 2.08
CA GLY A 106 3.90 29.51 1.03
C GLY A 106 4.47 28.85 -0.21
N GLY A 107 4.55 27.52 -0.25
CA GLY A 107 4.69 26.75 -1.48
C GLY A 107 6.06 26.19 -1.81
N GLY A 108 6.72 25.62 -0.80
CA GLY A 108 7.96 24.86 -0.97
C GLY A 108 7.74 23.44 -1.48
N ALA A 109 8.79 22.85 -2.05
CA ALA A 109 8.80 21.43 -2.41
C ALA A 109 8.59 20.55 -1.16
N LEU A 110 7.99 19.38 -1.37
CA LEU A 110 7.91 18.36 -0.32
C LEU A 110 9.33 17.86 -0.01
N PRO A 111 9.76 17.83 1.27
CA PRO A 111 11.07 17.33 1.62
C PRO A 111 11.25 15.84 1.27
N ASP A 112 12.39 15.49 0.68
CA ASP A 112 12.73 14.10 0.39
C ASP A 112 12.96 13.28 1.66
N PRO A 113 12.72 11.95 1.62
CA PRO A 113 13.30 11.03 2.60
C PRO A 113 14.83 11.20 2.72
N TYR A 114 15.39 10.85 3.88
CA TYR A 114 16.83 11.02 4.14
C TYR A 114 17.72 10.09 3.30
N GLY A 115 17.18 9.00 2.78
CA GLY A 115 17.91 8.06 1.95
C GLY A 115 17.00 7.01 1.29
N PRO A 116 17.57 5.88 0.83
CA PRO A 116 16.82 4.90 0.06
C PRO A 116 15.86 4.06 0.90
N ALA A 117 16.06 3.97 2.21
CA ALA A 117 15.45 2.98 3.08
C ALA A 117 14.40 3.53 4.08
N ASP A 118 14.20 4.84 4.11
CA ASP A 118 13.23 5.50 4.98
C ASP A 118 12.05 6.11 4.21
N VAL A 119 11.01 6.42 4.97
CA VAL A 119 9.76 7.00 4.49
C VAL A 119 9.60 8.37 5.12
N ALA A 120 9.23 9.36 4.33
CA ALA A 120 8.86 10.67 4.84
C ALA A 120 7.36 10.70 5.14
N TRP A 121 6.96 11.00 6.38
CA TRP A 121 5.62 11.49 6.70
C TRP A 121 5.61 13.02 6.63
N TYR A 122 4.60 13.57 5.97
CA TYR A 122 4.45 15.02 5.83
C TYR A 122 3.52 15.59 6.89
N ASP A 123 4.06 16.48 7.70
CA ASP A 123 3.31 17.35 8.58
C ASP A 123 2.79 18.54 7.79
N LEU A 124 1.52 18.45 7.40
CA LEU A 124 0.82 19.42 6.55
C LEU A 124 0.04 20.46 7.37
N ARG A 125 0.39 20.70 8.64
CA ARG A 125 -0.35 21.63 9.52
C ARG A 125 -0.48 23.06 8.97
N GLU A 126 0.43 23.48 8.09
CA GLU A 126 0.40 24.80 7.45
C GLU A 126 -0.57 24.86 6.25
N TYR A 127 -1.16 23.74 5.84
CA TYR A 127 -2.08 23.62 4.71
C TYR A 127 -3.48 23.24 5.20
N LEU A 128 -4.33 24.26 5.41
CA LEU A 128 -5.67 24.09 5.94
C LEU A 128 -6.49 23.07 5.11
N GLY A 129 -7.04 22.06 5.80
CA GLY A 129 -7.87 21.02 5.19
C GLY A 129 -7.09 19.87 4.53
N LEU A 130 -5.76 19.88 4.58
CA LEU A 130 -4.93 18.78 4.08
C LEU A 130 -4.32 17.98 5.24
N GLY A 131 -3.92 16.75 4.93
CA GLY A 131 -3.15 15.92 5.83
C GLY A 131 -3.94 15.31 6.99
N GLY A 132 -3.20 14.88 8.00
CA GLY A 132 -3.68 14.12 9.14
C GLY A 132 -2.51 13.47 9.84
N THR A 133 -2.79 12.76 10.93
CA THR A 133 -1.78 12.00 11.67
C THR A 133 -2.20 10.54 11.75
N PRO A 134 -1.27 9.58 11.63
CA PRO A 134 -1.62 8.17 11.76
C PRO A 134 -2.27 7.92 13.12
N GLY A 135 -3.49 7.40 13.09
CA GLY A 135 -4.28 7.12 14.27
C GLY A 135 -5.08 8.30 14.83
N GLY A 136 -4.76 9.53 14.39
CA GLY A 136 -5.40 10.76 14.87
C GLY A 136 -6.50 11.28 13.95
N GLY A 137 -6.79 10.60 12.85
CA GLY A 137 -7.77 11.01 11.86
C GLY A 137 -7.19 11.91 10.77
N GLY A 138 -8.05 12.22 9.80
CA GLY A 138 -7.63 12.84 8.56
C GLY A 138 -6.86 11.86 7.68
N ASN A 139 -5.96 12.39 6.87
CA ASN A 139 -5.17 11.62 5.91
C ASN A 139 -3.68 11.82 6.12
N ALA A 140 -3.00 10.88 6.79
CA ALA A 140 -1.56 10.96 6.93
C ALA A 140 -0.87 10.63 5.60
N VAL A 141 -0.03 11.54 5.13
CA VAL A 141 0.59 11.45 3.80
C VAL A 141 2.04 11.03 3.93
N PHE A 142 2.44 10.02 3.15
CA PHE A 142 3.77 9.46 3.15
C PHE A 142 4.36 9.38 1.75
N SER A 143 5.67 9.59 1.64
CA SER A 143 6.44 9.31 0.43
C SER A 143 7.63 8.41 0.71
N GLY A 144 8.07 7.71 -0.33
CA GLY A 144 9.28 6.90 -0.32
C GLY A 144 9.80 6.75 -1.73
N HIS A 145 11.09 6.49 -1.85
CA HIS A 145 11.74 6.33 -3.16
C HIS A 145 11.38 5.00 -3.82
N ILE A 146 11.11 5.01 -5.14
CA ILE A 146 11.01 3.79 -5.95
C ILE A 146 12.41 3.20 -6.20
N ASN A 147 13.37 4.08 -6.50
CA ASN A 147 14.80 3.79 -6.62
C ASN A 147 15.59 4.98 -6.09
N TYR A 148 16.88 4.77 -5.88
CA TYR A 148 17.75 5.79 -5.33
C TYR A 148 19.14 5.68 -5.94
N SER A 149 19.75 6.82 -6.27
CA SER A 149 21.06 6.88 -6.91
C SER A 149 21.85 8.14 -6.50
N ALA A 150 22.01 8.38 -5.20
CA ALA A 150 22.70 9.54 -4.67
C ALA A 150 23.65 9.19 -3.52
N ASN A 151 24.41 10.19 -3.06
CA ASN A 151 25.12 10.09 -1.79
C ASN A 151 24.10 10.10 -0.65
N VAL A 152 24.29 9.23 0.34
CA VAL A 152 23.44 9.11 1.52
C VAL A 152 24.19 9.74 2.69
N PRO A 153 23.90 11.01 3.06
CA PRO A 153 24.77 11.78 3.94
C PRO A 153 24.92 11.18 5.34
N TYR A 154 23.83 10.65 5.92
CA TYR A 154 23.88 10.04 7.25
C TYR A 154 24.72 8.78 7.31
N ALA A 155 24.93 8.11 6.17
CA ALA A 155 25.68 6.86 6.07
C ALA A 155 27.09 7.07 5.50
N GLY A 156 27.40 8.24 4.94
CA GLY A 156 28.71 8.53 4.32
C GLY A 156 29.03 7.68 3.09
N VAL A 157 28.02 7.09 2.43
CA VAL A 157 28.19 6.20 1.26
C VAL A 157 27.38 6.69 0.06
N ARG A 158 27.78 6.27 -1.14
CA ARG A 158 26.94 6.41 -2.34
C ARG A 158 26.11 5.14 -2.53
N TYR A 159 24.80 5.29 -2.64
CA TYR A 159 23.89 4.17 -2.90
C TYR A 159 23.35 4.26 -4.33
N ARG A 160 23.23 3.10 -4.99
CA ARG A 160 22.52 2.95 -6.26
C ARG A 160 21.74 1.65 -6.24
N GLY A 161 20.42 1.73 -6.24
CA GLY A 161 19.58 0.54 -6.12
C GLY A 161 18.10 0.84 -5.91
N PRO A 162 17.31 -0.18 -5.52
CA PRO A 162 15.90 -0.03 -5.19
C PRO A 162 15.72 0.88 -3.98
N GLY A 163 14.61 1.63 -3.94
CA GLY A 163 14.19 2.39 -2.78
C GLY A 163 13.12 1.64 -1.98
N VAL A 164 12.74 2.19 -0.85
CA VAL A 164 11.77 1.60 0.07
C VAL A 164 10.43 1.27 -0.59
N PHE A 165 9.99 2.06 -1.57
CA PHE A 165 8.73 1.89 -2.28
C PHE A 165 8.90 1.30 -3.68
N GLU A 166 10.01 0.59 -3.95
CA GLU A 166 10.22 -0.12 -5.23
C GLU A 166 9.01 -0.97 -5.63
N GLY A 167 8.40 -1.67 -4.68
CA GLY A 167 7.27 -2.57 -4.93
C GLY A 167 5.88 -1.95 -4.81
N LEU A 168 5.74 -0.64 -4.67
CA LEU A 168 4.44 -0.02 -4.40
C LEU A 168 3.43 -0.21 -5.55
N ASP A 169 3.91 -0.45 -6.77
CA ASP A 169 3.09 -0.79 -7.94
C ASP A 169 2.45 -2.18 -7.87
N ARG A 170 2.96 -3.08 -7.01
CA ARG A 170 2.44 -4.44 -6.82
C ARG A 170 1.35 -4.55 -5.76
N ILE A 171 1.08 -3.46 -5.02
CA ILE A 171 0.10 -3.44 -3.94
C ILE A 171 -1.32 -3.59 -4.50
N LYS A 172 -2.22 -4.18 -3.72
CA LYS A 172 -3.61 -4.49 -4.10
C LYS A 172 -4.60 -3.99 -3.06
N GLN A 173 -5.85 -3.83 -3.47
CA GLN A 173 -6.94 -3.55 -2.53
C GLN A 173 -7.02 -4.62 -1.44
N GLY A 174 -7.10 -4.17 -0.19
CA GLY A 174 -7.12 -5.01 1.00
C GLY A 174 -5.75 -5.41 1.53
N ASP A 175 -4.65 -5.13 0.82
CA ASP A 175 -3.32 -5.28 1.41
C ASP A 175 -3.19 -4.37 2.64
N LEU A 176 -2.50 -4.87 3.66
CA LEU A 176 -2.35 -4.16 4.94
C LEU A 176 -1.19 -3.17 4.89
N VAL A 177 -1.45 -1.99 5.46
CA VAL A 177 -0.46 -0.95 5.74
C VAL A 177 -0.51 -0.71 7.25
N GLU A 178 0.59 -0.94 7.95
CA GLU A 178 0.67 -0.76 9.40
C GLU A 178 1.61 0.39 9.73
N VAL A 179 1.16 1.32 10.57
CA VAL A 179 1.99 2.40 11.12
C VAL A 179 2.18 2.15 12.61
N VAL A 180 3.41 1.85 13.02
CA VAL A 180 3.78 1.67 14.41
C VAL A 180 4.30 3.00 14.96
N ARG A 181 3.57 3.60 15.90
CA ARG A 181 3.91 4.90 16.49
C ARG A 181 3.50 4.97 17.96
N GLY A 182 4.39 5.46 18.81
CA GLY A 182 4.12 5.59 20.25
C GLY A 182 3.77 4.27 20.95
N GLY A 183 4.36 3.16 20.50
CA GLY A 183 4.08 1.81 21.02
C GLY A 183 2.73 1.22 20.57
N GLN A 184 1.97 1.92 19.72
CA GLN A 184 0.71 1.45 19.16
C GLN A 184 0.89 1.09 17.68
N THR A 185 0.11 0.12 17.19
CA THR A 185 0.05 -0.24 15.77
C THR A 185 -1.29 0.18 15.20
N TYR A 186 -1.26 1.08 14.22
CA TYR A 186 -2.42 1.51 13.47
C TYR A 186 -2.46 0.72 12.16
N THR A 187 -3.50 -0.12 11.99
CA THR A 187 -3.65 -0.97 10.80
C THR A 187 -4.62 -0.33 9.83
N TYR A 188 -4.19 -0.22 8.57
CA TYR A 188 -4.98 0.27 7.45
C TYR A 188 -5.05 -0.81 6.38
N ALA A 189 -6.09 -0.78 5.56
CA ALA A 189 -6.21 -1.65 4.39
C ALA A 189 -6.37 -0.81 3.13
N VAL A 190 -5.67 -1.19 2.06
CA VAL A 190 -5.69 -0.44 0.80
C VAL A 190 -7.11 -0.41 0.21
N SER A 191 -7.60 0.79 -0.01
CA SER A 191 -8.94 1.05 -0.54
C SER A 191 -8.88 1.29 -2.06
N TRP A 192 -7.87 2.03 -2.53
CA TRP A 192 -7.65 2.26 -3.95
C TRP A 192 -6.20 2.62 -4.29
N ILE A 193 -5.86 2.41 -5.56
CA ILE A 193 -4.56 2.75 -6.16
C ILE A 193 -4.85 3.58 -7.41
N GLN A 194 -4.13 4.67 -7.61
CA GLN A 194 -4.21 5.52 -8.78
C GLN A 194 -2.80 5.89 -9.26
N VAL A 195 -2.66 6.09 -10.57
CA VAL A 195 -1.47 6.72 -11.15
C VAL A 195 -1.85 8.14 -11.53
N LEU A 196 -1.14 9.12 -10.99
CA LEU A 196 -1.34 10.53 -11.27
C LEU A 196 -0.11 11.10 -11.96
N SER A 197 -0.31 11.93 -12.98
CA SER A 197 0.77 12.77 -13.51
C SER A 197 1.28 13.71 -12.40
N GLU A 198 2.58 14.00 -12.40
CA GLU A 198 3.18 15.02 -11.53
C GLU A 198 2.45 16.38 -11.67
N GLU A 199 1.96 16.69 -12.87
CA GLU A 199 1.24 17.93 -13.18
C GLU A 199 -0.27 17.90 -12.90
N SER A 200 -0.76 16.84 -12.26
CA SER A 200 -2.20 16.65 -12.07
C SER A 200 -2.82 17.73 -11.20
N SER A 201 -3.93 18.32 -11.65
CA SER A 201 -4.75 19.21 -10.83
C SER A 201 -5.50 18.49 -9.70
N ARG A 202 -5.35 17.15 -9.57
CA ARG A 202 -6.08 16.31 -8.60
C ARG A 202 -5.31 16.03 -7.32
N TRP A 203 -4.11 16.59 -7.15
CA TRP A 203 -3.32 16.40 -5.93
C TRP A 203 -4.06 16.81 -4.66
N GLY A 204 -4.86 17.88 -4.70
CA GLY A 204 -5.70 18.28 -3.56
C GLY A 204 -6.64 17.16 -3.09
N ASP A 205 -7.27 16.45 -4.02
CA ASP A 205 -8.17 15.32 -3.72
C ASP A 205 -7.42 14.15 -3.09
N MET A 206 -6.15 13.93 -3.47
CA MET A 206 -5.35 12.82 -2.97
C MET A 206 -4.80 13.06 -1.55
N LEU A 207 -4.77 14.33 -1.12
CA LEU A 207 -4.09 14.76 0.10
C LEU A 207 -5.01 15.44 1.12
N THR A 208 -6.26 15.69 0.72
CA THR A 208 -7.32 16.18 1.60
C THR A 208 -7.36 15.37 2.90
N GLY A 209 -7.43 16.09 4.02
CA GLY A 209 -7.74 15.52 5.33
C GLY A 209 -9.23 15.31 5.54
N SER A 210 -10.09 15.79 4.63
CA SER A 210 -11.53 15.54 4.67
C SER A 210 -11.83 14.15 4.10
N VAL A 211 -11.73 13.16 4.98
CA VAL A 211 -11.94 11.73 4.69
C VAL A 211 -12.99 11.16 5.63
N PRO A 212 -13.75 10.13 5.21
CA PRO A 212 -14.81 9.56 6.05
C PRO A 212 -14.25 8.83 7.29
N VAL A 213 -13.04 8.26 7.18
CA VAL A 213 -12.34 7.55 8.25
C VAL A 213 -10.86 7.90 8.24
N ASP A 214 -10.20 7.70 9.39
CA ASP A 214 -8.74 7.81 9.51
C ASP A 214 -8.05 7.06 8.35
N SER A 215 -7.17 7.75 7.64
CA SER A 215 -6.63 7.30 6.35
C SER A 215 -5.14 7.56 6.25
N VAL A 216 -4.48 6.78 5.39
CA VAL A 216 -3.12 7.06 4.95
C VAL A 216 -3.03 7.10 3.43
N THR A 217 -2.32 8.09 2.89
CA THR A 217 -1.91 8.12 1.48
C THR A 217 -0.41 7.82 1.40
N LEU A 218 -0.04 6.81 0.62
CA LEU A 218 1.35 6.54 0.26
C LEU A 218 1.56 6.95 -1.20
N PHE A 219 2.71 7.53 -1.53
CA PHE A 219 3.05 7.73 -2.93
C PHE A 219 4.54 7.56 -3.25
N THR A 220 4.83 7.18 -4.49
CA THR A 220 6.20 7.09 -5.02
C THR A 220 6.26 7.48 -6.50
N CYS A 221 7.47 7.66 -7.02
CA CYS A 221 7.74 7.95 -8.42
C CYS A 221 7.38 6.78 -9.35
N THR A 222 6.81 7.06 -10.53
CA THR A 222 6.55 6.06 -11.57
C THR A 222 6.48 6.71 -12.97
N GLY A 223 6.36 5.90 -14.01
CA GLY A 223 6.34 6.37 -15.41
C GLY A 223 7.73 6.69 -15.95
N ASP A 224 7.78 7.57 -16.93
CA ASP A 224 9.02 7.91 -17.64
C ASP A 224 9.96 8.76 -16.78
N PHE A 225 11.23 8.37 -16.77
CA PHE A 225 12.29 9.14 -16.14
C PHE A 225 12.87 10.18 -17.11
N ASN A 226 12.85 11.44 -16.71
CA ASN A 226 13.53 12.52 -17.44
C ASN A 226 14.91 12.75 -16.81
N PRO A 227 16.02 12.46 -17.52
CA PRO A 227 17.37 12.63 -16.97
C PRO A 227 17.79 14.11 -16.80
N LEU A 228 17.16 15.04 -17.53
CA LEU A 228 17.48 16.48 -17.43
C LEU A 228 16.94 17.08 -16.14
N THR A 229 15.75 16.64 -15.74
CA THR A 229 15.11 17.06 -14.49
C THR A 229 15.21 15.99 -13.42
N ALA A 230 15.94 14.89 -13.66
CA ALA A 230 16.05 13.72 -12.79
C ALA A 230 14.75 13.31 -12.05
N GLY A 231 13.63 13.42 -12.75
CA GLY A 231 12.29 13.27 -12.20
C GLY A 231 11.46 12.30 -13.02
N TYR A 232 10.39 11.81 -12.42
CA TYR A 232 9.47 10.86 -13.03
C TYR A 232 8.18 11.56 -13.46
N SER A 233 7.60 11.20 -14.60
CA SER A 233 6.41 11.89 -15.12
C SER A 233 5.13 11.65 -14.30
N HIS A 234 5.09 10.57 -13.50
CA HIS A 234 3.92 10.15 -12.74
C HIS A 234 4.25 9.75 -11.30
N ARG A 235 3.21 9.58 -10.50
CA ARG A 235 3.26 9.03 -9.15
C ARG A 235 2.24 7.90 -9.01
N THR A 236 2.66 6.78 -8.43
CA THR A 236 1.73 5.79 -7.90
C THR A 236 1.24 6.32 -6.56
N VAL A 237 -0.06 6.47 -6.40
CA VAL A 237 -0.73 6.99 -5.21
C VAL A 237 -1.66 5.92 -4.67
N VAL A 238 -1.48 5.56 -3.41
CA VAL A 238 -2.22 4.50 -2.73
C VAL A 238 -2.94 5.11 -1.55
N ARG A 239 -4.25 4.87 -1.44
CA ARG A 239 -5.02 5.20 -0.24
C ARG A 239 -5.35 3.94 0.52
N ALA A 240 -5.11 3.96 1.81
CA ALA A 240 -5.58 2.95 2.74
C ALA A 240 -6.42 3.59 3.86
N GLU A 241 -7.47 2.90 4.26
CA GLU A 241 -8.41 3.33 5.29
C GLU A 241 -8.24 2.48 6.55
N ARG A 242 -8.49 3.10 7.71
CA ARG A 242 -8.31 2.45 9.01
C ARG A 242 -9.15 1.17 9.10
N ALA A 243 -8.47 0.07 9.40
CA ALA A 243 -9.04 -1.25 9.55
C ALA A 243 -8.98 -1.67 11.02
N GLU A 244 -10.12 -1.65 11.69
CA GLU A 244 -10.27 -2.05 13.09
C GLU A 244 -11.13 -3.30 13.20
N GLY A 245 -10.81 -4.15 14.16
CA GLY A 245 -11.53 -5.40 14.41
C GLY A 245 -10.98 -6.58 13.62
N THR A 246 -11.78 -7.64 13.55
CA THR A 246 -11.41 -8.90 12.89
C THR A 246 -12.60 -9.39 12.08
N ALA A 247 -12.37 -9.59 10.79
CA ALA A 247 -13.39 -10.05 9.85
C ALA A 247 -14.00 -11.38 10.31
N GLN A 248 -15.32 -11.51 10.22
CA GLN A 248 -16.02 -12.75 10.52
C GLN A 248 -16.36 -13.51 9.24
N VAL A 249 -16.43 -14.83 9.35
CA VAL A 249 -16.94 -15.68 8.26
C VAL A 249 -18.47 -15.59 8.26
N ALA A 250 -19.03 -15.18 7.12
CA ALA A 250 -20.47 -15.09 6.96
C ALA A 250 -21.08 -16.47 6.78
N ARG A 251 -22.29 -16.67 7.34
CA ARG A 251 -23.03 -17.92 7.17
C ARG A 251 -23.68 -17.92 5.79
N LEU A 252 -23.43 -18.98 5.02
CA LEU A 252 -24.09 -19.15 3.73
C LEU A 252 -25.60 -19.42 3.89
N THR A 253 -26.39 -18.86 2.97
CA THR A 253 -27.81 -19.14 2.78
C THR A 253 -28.02 -20.58 2.32
N ALA A 254 -29.24 -21.10 2.47
CA ALA A 254 -29.56 -22.49 2.10
C ALA A 254 -29.29 -22.80 0.61
N ASP A 255 -29.43 -21.80 -0.27
CA ASP A 255 -29.11 -21.92 -1.70
C ASP A 255 -27.63 -21.68 -2.02
N GLY A 256 -26.80 -21.38 -1.03
CA GLY A 256 -25.36 -21.16 -1.15
C GLY A 256 -24.96 -19.91 -1.94
N ARG A 257 -25.91 -19.05 -2.33
CA ARG A 257 -25.64 -17.87 -3.19
C ARG A 257 -25.17 -16.65 -2.42
N PHE A 258 -25.59 -16.53 -1.16
CA PHE A 258 -25.24 -15.39 -0.32
C PHE A 258 -24.64 -15.83 1.02
N GLY A 259 -23.69 -15.06 1.52
CA GLY A 259 -23.30 -15.10 2.93
C GLY A 259 -23.98 -13.97 3.69
N VAL A 260 -24.43 -14.22 4.91
CA VAL A 260 -24.95 -13.19 5.81
C VAL A 260 -24.25 -13.30 7.16
N GLY A 261 -23.83 -12.17 7.71
CA GLY A 261 -23.14 -12.14 8.99
C GLY A 261 -22.87 -10.72 9.48
N ILE A 262 -22.17 -10.64 10.60
CA ILE A 262 -21.61 -9.38 11.10
C ILE A 262 -20.24 -9.17 10.44
N SER A 263 -19.92 -7.93 10.09
CA SER A 263 -18.63 -7.58 9.46
C SER A 263 -17.45 -8.00 10.34
N GLY A 264 -17.48 -7.60 11.62
CA GLY A 264 -16.39 -7.74 12.59
C GLY A 264 -15.19 -6.84 12.33
N VAL A 265 -15.10 -6.23 11.15
CA VAL A 265 -14.02 -5.32 10.75
C VAL A 265 -14.59 -4.06 10.07
N THR A 266 -13.85 -2.95 10.06
CA THR A 266 -14.29 -1.70 9.42
C THR A 266 -13.98 -1.58 7.93
N HIS A 267 -13.23 -2.52 7.33
CA HIS A 267 -12.84 -2.44 5.91
C HIS A 267 -13.44 -3.59 5.08
N PRO A 268 -14.24 -3.31 4.03
CA PRO A 268 -14.98 -4.33 3.30
C PRO A 268 -14.09 -5.29 2.49
N ALA A 269 -12.88 -4.86 2.09
CA ALA A 269 -11.94 -5.78 1.44
C ALA A 269 -11.53 -6.93 2.36
N LEU A 270 -11.37 -6.65 3.67
CA LEU A 270 -11.01 -7.66 4.66
C LEU A 270 -12.17 -8.61 4.94
N VAL A 271 -13.41 -8.11 4.90
CA VAL A 271 -14.61 -8.96 4.93
C VAL A 271 -14.60 -9.95 3.77
N ALA A 272 -14.36 -9.46 2.55
CA ALA A 272 -14.35 -10.31 1.35
C ALA A 272 -13.22 -11.35 1.40
N GLN A 273 -12.02 -10.97 1.82
CA GLN A 273 -10.84 -11.84 1.89
C GLN A 273 -10.95 -12.92 2.97
N ALA A 274 -11.69 -12.67 4.05
CA ALA A 274 -11.87 -13.64 5.14
C ALA A 274 -12.80 -14.81 4.78
N GLN A 275 -13.52 -14.74 3.66
CA GLN A 275 -14.47 -15.78 3.30
C GLN A 275 -13.79 -16.99 2.66
N PRO A 276 -14.28 -18.22 2.91
CA PRO A 276 -13.77 -19.44 2.28
C PRO A 276 -14.24 -19.60 0.81
N TYR A 277 -14.77 -18.54 0.21
CA TYR A 277 -15.30 -18.50 -1.15
C TYR A 277 -15.05 -17.13 -1.78
N GLU A 278 -15.03 -17.06 -3.11
CA GLU A 278 -14.86 -15.80 -3.80
C GLU A 278 -16.12 -14.92 -3.63
N VAL A 279 -15.93 -13.72 -3.07
CA VAL A 279 -16.99 -12.73 -2.90
C VAL A 279 -16.99 -11.79 -4.09
N SER A 280 -18.09 -11.74 -4.83
CA SER A 280 -18.24 -10.77 -5.93
C SER A 280 -18.62 -9.39 -5.41
N THR A 281 -19.39 -9.31 -4.31
CA THR A 281 -19.87 -8.04 -3.76
C THR A 281 -20.19 -8.18 -2.28
N VAL A 282 -19.78 -7.18 -1.49
CA VAL A 282 -20.18 -6.98 -0.09
C VAL A 282 -21.22 -5.87 -0.08
N TYR A 283 -22.38 -6.12 0.52
CA TYR A 283 -23.41 -5.13 0.76
C TYR A 283 -23.57 -4.90 2.25
N ALA A 284 -23.76 -3.65 2.64
CA ALA A 284 -24.18 -3.29 3.99
C ALA A 284 -25.04 -2.04 3.94
N GLN A 285 -25.91 -1.89 4.92
CA GLN A 285 -26.69 -0.67 5.10
C GLN A 285 -25.89 0.33 5.92
N ASP A 286 -25.81 1.57 5.45
CA ASP A 286 -25.31 2.68 6.26
C ASP A 286 -26.25 2.88 7.46
N PRO A 287 -25.77 2.75 8.71
CA PRO A 287 -26.62 2.86 9.89
C PRO A 287 -27.14 4.29 10.12
N VAL A 288 -26.54 5.30 9.50
CA VAL A 288 -26.95 6.70 9.62
C VAL A 288 -28.02 7.05 8.58
N THR A 289 -27.76 6.71 7.31
CA THR A 289 -28.64 7.12 6.20
C THR A 289 -29.67 6.08 5.80
N GLY A 290 -29.52 4.83 6.24
CA GLY A 290 -30.33 3.69 5.79
C GLY A 290 -30.07 3.28 4.34
N LYS A 291 -29.10 3.91 3.66
CA LYS A 291 -28.76 3.61 2.26
C LYS A 291 -28.01 2.28 2.17
N TRP A 292 -28.34 1.47 1.16
CA TRP A 292 -27.53 0.31 0.80
C TRP A 292 -26.27 0.75 0.07
N LEU A 293 -25.13 0.33 0.60
CA LEU A 293 -23.80 0.57 0.06
C LEU A 293 -23.19 -0.75 -0.40
N SER A 294 -22.24 -0.67 -1.32
CA SER A 294 -21.59 -1.85 -1.90
C SER A 294 -20.07 -1.69 -2.03
N TYR A 295 -19.38 -2.81 -1.88
CA TYR A 295 -17.98 -2.96 -2.23
C TYR A 295 -17.81 -4.17 -3.16
N GLN A 296 -17.13 -3.98 -4.28
CA GLN A 296 -16.75 -5.01 -5.23
C GLN A 296 -15.22 -5.11 -5.26
N PRO A 297 -14.64 -6.26 -4.86
CA PRO A 297 -13.19 -6.47 -4.93
C PRO A 297 -12.65 -6.20 -6.34
N GLY A 298 -11.59 -5.37 -6.43
CA GLY A 298 -10.95 -5.01 -7.69
C GLY A 298 -11.69 -3.96 -8.52
N ALA A 299 -12.88 -3.50 -8.10
CA ALA A 299 -13.55 -2.41 -8.79
C ALA A 299 -12.86 -1.06 -8.52
N PRO A 300 -12.94 -0.11 -9.46
CA PRO A 300 -12.47 1.25 -9.24
C PRO A 300 -13.11 1.90 -8.01
N ALA A 301 -12.39 2.83 -7.36
CA ALA A 301 -12.84 3.50 -6.15
C ALA A 301 -14.25 4.12 -6.28
N PHE A 302 -14.56 4.74 -7.43
CA PHE A 302 -15.85 5.40 -7.66
C PHE A 302 -17.04 4.43 -7.66
N ALA A 303 -16.82 3.13 -7.87
CA ALA A 303 -17.86 2.09 -7.83
C ALA A 303 -18.11 1.56 -6.40
N ASN A 304 -17.17 1.80 -5.48
CA ASN A 304 -17.20 1.29 -4.12
C ASN A 304 -17.74 2.34 -3.17
N THR A 305 -19.03 2.23 -2.84
CA THR A 305 -19.73 3.18 -1.96
C THR A 305 -19.66 2.80 -0.48
N LEU A 306 -19.19 1.59 -0.16
CA LEU A 306 -19.08 1.09 1.21
C LEU A 306 -17.75 1.41 1.91
N LEU A 307 -16.71 1.81 1.16
CA LEU A 307 -15.43 2.26 1.73
C LEU A 307 -15.65 3.47 2.64
N GLY A 308 -15.00 3.48 3.81
CA GLY A 308 -15.18 4.50 4.84
C GLY A 308 -16.52 4.48 5.61
N HIS A 309 -17.43 3.56 5.31
CA HIS A 309 -18.76 3.55 5.93
C HIS A 309 -19.06 2.28 6.74
N LEU A 310 -18.30 1.21 6.54
CA LEU A 310 -18.50 -0.07 7.20
C LEU A 310 -18.06 -0.01 8.68
N ARG A 311 -18.88 -0.55 9.57
CA ARG A 311 -18.59 -0.66 11.00
C ARG A 311 -18.39 -2.12 11.40
N VAL A 312 -17.74 -2.34 12.54
CA VAL A 312 -17.50 -3.69 13.08
C VAL A 312 -18.80 -4.45 13.36
N ASP A 313 -19.87 -3.74 13.72
CA ASP A 313 -21.20 -4.26 14.04
C ASP A 313 -22.16 -4.28 12.84
N SER A 314 -21.73 -3.81 11.66
CA SER A 314 -22.56 -3.81 10.46
C SER A 314 -22.95 -5.23 10.05
N VAL A 315 -24.22 -5.42 9.73
CA VAL A 315 -24.69 -6.62 9.04
C VAL A 315 -24.27 -6.54 7.58
N VAL A 316 -23.58 -7.58 7.10
CA VAL A 316 -23.12 -7.70 5.72
C VAL A 316 -23.87 -8.81 4.99
N ILE A 317 -24.17 -8.56 3.72
CA ILE A 317 -24.65 -9.55 2.77
C ILE A 317 -23.59 -9.70 1.69
N LEU A 318 -23.07 -10.90 1.50
CA LEU A 318 -21.97 -11.22 0.60
C LEU A 318 -22.53 -12.02 -0.57
N ARG A 319 -22.38 -11.52 -1.80
CA ARG A 319 -22.69 -12.31 -2.99
C ARG A 319 -21.50 -13.20 -3.31
N LYS A 320 -21.72 -14.51 -3.31
CA LYS A 320 -20.72 -15.50 -3.75
C LYS A 320 -20.64 -15.51 -5.28
N ARG A 321 -19.43 -15.64 -5.82
CA ARG A 321 -19.21 -15.86 -7.26
C ARG A 321 -19.45 -17.32 -7.65
#